data_AF-A0A444XKU0-F1
#
_entry.id   AF-A0A444XKU0-F1
#
_cell.length_a   1.000
_cell.length_b   1.000
_cell.length_c   1.000
_cell.angle_alpha   90.00
_cell.angle_beta   90.00
_cell.angle_gamma   90.00
#
_symmetry.space_group_name_H-M   'P 1'
#
loop_
_entity.id
_entity.type
_entity.pdbx_description
1 polymer ?
#
loop_
_entity_poly.entity_id
_entity_poly.type
_entity_poly.pdbx_seq_one_letter_code
_entity_poly.pdbx_strand_id
1 'polypeptide(L)'
;MYRIKLGVIDDSDCACFVVFDNEVKQILGKNCVEILDPLLLKGDLSDIPTLLFNLIDKTFLFIIEDVDYTGSLLLISKASSIIEGKK
;
A
#
# COMPACT_ATOMS: atom_id res chain seq x y z
N MET A 1 -7.39 11.40 -1.88
CA MET A 1 -5.98 10.96 -1.95
C MET A 1 -5.61 10.34 -0.61
N TYR A 2 -5.54 9.01 -0.56
CA TYR A 2 -5.06 8.27 0.60
C TYR A 2 -3.67 7.72 0.33
N ARG A 3 -3.00 7.34 1.41
CA ARG A 3 -1.71 6.67 1.39
C ARG A 3 -1.78 5.48 2.33
N ILE A 4 -1.20 4.36 1.91
CA ILE A 4 -1.01 3.20 2.79
C ILE A 4 0.47 3.02 3.03
N LYS A 5 0.81 2.54 4.23
CA LYS A 5 2.17 2.16 4.61
C LYS A 5 2.24 0.64 4.57
N LEU A 6 3.07 0.10 3.67
CA LEU A 6 3.25 -1.34 3.50
C LEU A 6 4.58 -1.77 4.10
N GLY A 7 4.56 -2.78 4.95
CA GLY A 7 5.76 -3.55 5.27
C GLY A 7 5.94 -4.60 4.17
N VAL A 8 7.12 -4.60 3.54
CA VAL A 8 7.50 -5.56 2.49
C VAL A 8 8.70 -6.33 3.00
N ILE A 9 8.68 -7.64 2.79
CA ILE A 9 9.74 -8.55 3.22
C ILE A 9 10.16 -9.33 1.98
N ASP A 10 11.46 -9.41 1.74
CA ASP A 10 12.04 -10.33 0.76
C ASP A 10 12.99 -11.32 1.45
N ASP A 11 13.81 -12.03 0.68
CA ASP A 11 14.78 -12.99 1.20
C ASP A 11 15.96 -12.33 1.93
N SER A 12 16.15 -11.03 1.77
CA SER A 12 17.30 -10.27 2.24
C SER A 12 16.97 -9.43 3.48
N ASP A 13 15.90 -8.62 3.43
CA ASP A 13 15.50 -7.74 4.54
C ASP A 13 14.00 -7.37 4.50
N CYS A 14 13.57 -6.53 5.44
CA CYS A 14 12.28 -5.86 5.44
C CYS A 14 12.45 -4.36 5.15
N ALA A 15 11.57 -3.84 4.30
CA ALA A 15 11.50 -2.42 3.97
C ALA A 15 10.08 -1.90 4.15
N CYS A 16 9.94 -0.59 4.28
CA CYS A 16 8.63 0.02 4.40
C CYS A 16 8.40 1.09 3.35
N PHE A 17 7.34 0.92 2.57
CA PHE A 17 6.99 1.80 1.47
C PHE A 17 5.70 2.57 1.77
N VAL A 18 5.68 3.82 1.32
CA VAL A 18 4.43 4.58 1.24
C VAL A 18 3.93 4.53 -0.20
N VAL A 19 2.70 4.04 -0.35
CA VAL A 19 2.03 3.88 -1.64
C VAL A 19 0.85 4.84 -1.70
N PHE A 20 0.71 5.55 -2.82
CA PHE A 20 -0.30 6.58 -3.02
C PHE A 20 -1.50 6.07 -3.84
N ASP A 21 -2.58 6.85 -3.79
CA ASP A 21 -3.93 6.56 -4.34
C ASP A 21 -3.94 5.74 -5.64
N ASN A 22 -3.15 6.12 -6.65
CA ASN A 22 -3.15 5.46 -7.95
C ASN A 22 -2.64 4.02 -7.88
N GLU A 23 -1.49 3.82 -7.25
CA GLU A 23 -0.87 2.51 -7.11
C GLU A 23 -1.66 1.65 -6.12
N VAL A 24 -2.22 2.26 -5.06
CA VAL A 24 -3.09 1.53 -4.12
C VAL A 24 -4.37 1.06 -4.80
N LYS A 25 -4.97 1.88 -5.66
CA LYS A 25 -6.16 1.49 -6.43
C LYS A 25 -5.87 0.30 -7.34
N GLN A 26 -4.67 0.19 -7.90
CA GLN A 26 -4.27 -0.96 -8.72
C GLN A 26 -4.25 -2.26 -7.90
N ILE A 27 -3.71 -2.24 -6.67
CA ILE A 27 -3.58 -3.46 -5.84
C ILE A 27 -4.84 -3.80 -5.05
N LEU A 28 -5.61 -2.80 -4.58
CA LEU A 28 -6.84 -3.03 -3.80
C LEU A 28 -8.09 -3.13 -4.67
N GLY A 29 -8.00 -2.71 -5.94
CA GLY A 29 -9.13 -2.63 -6.86
C GLY A 29 -10.21 -1.60 -6.48
N LYS A 30 -9.98 -0.82 -5.41
CA LYS A 30 -10.89 0.18 -4.87
C LYS A 30 -10.17 1.50 -4.67
N ASN A 31 -10.84 2.59 -4.98
CA ASN A 31 -10.36 3.93 -4.71
C ASN A 31 -10.70 4.38 -3.27
N CYS A 32 -10.18 5.54 -2.86
CA CYS A 32 -10.35 6.10 -1.52
C CYS A 32 -11.81 6.17 -1.07
N VAL A 33 -12.68 6.64 -1.96
CA VAL A 33 -14.09 6.90 -1.68
C VAL A 33 -14.82 5.58 -1.48
N GLU A 34 -14.54 4.58 -2.32
CA GLU A 34 -15.12 3.24 -2.18
C GLU A 34 -14.71 2.52 -0.88
N ILE A 35 -13.56 2.88 -0.30
CA ILE A 35 -13.09 2.35 1.00
C ILE A 35 -13.67 3.16 2.17
N LEU A 36 -13.73 4.49 2.06
CA LEU A 36 -14.14 5.38 3.15
C LEU A 36 -15.67 5.59 3.24
N ASP A 37 -16.41 5.49 2.13
CA ASP A 37 -17.86 5.72 2.11
C ASP A 37 -18.62 4.79 3.06
N PRO A 38 -18.34 3.47 3.12
CA PRO A 38 -18.94 2.60 4.13
C PRO A 38 -18.67 3.05 5.56
N LEU A 39 -17.48 3.63 5.81
CA LEU A 39 -17.13 4.16 7.14
C LEU A 39 -17.96 5.37 7.50
N LEU A 40 -18.07 6.31 6.56
CA LEU A 40 -18.75 7.58 6.78
C LEU A 40 -20.27 7.42 6.83
N LEU A 41 -20.81 6.46 6.08
CA LEU A 41 -22.27 6.26 5.96
C LEU A 41 -22.81 5.24 6.96
N LYS A 42 -22.07 4.17 7.25
CA LYS A 42 -22.56 3.06 8.09
C LYS A 42 -21.80 2.88 9.39
N GLY A 43 -20.65 3.54 9.56
CA GLY A 43 -19.76 3.29 10.70
C GLY A 43 -19.23 1.86 10.76
N ASP A 44 -19.30 1.11 9.64
CA ASP A 44 -18.94 -0.30 9.56
C ASP A 44 -17.58 -0.45 8.88
N LEU A 45 -16.63 -1.02 9.63
CA LEU A 45 -15.25 -1.25 9.26
C LEU A 45 -14.96 -2.70 8.86
N SER A 46 -15.94 -3.59 8.89
CA SER A 46 -15.75 -5.04 8.78
C SER A 46 -15.03 -5.48 7.50
N ASP A 47 -15.22 -4.75 6.39
CA ASP A 47 -14.60 -5.07 5.10
C ASP A 47 -13.13 -4.59 4.99
N ILE A 48 -12.70 -3.60 5.77
CA ILE A 48 -11.35 -3.01 5.64
C ILE A 48 -10.25 -4.00 6.03
N PRO A 49 -10.34 -4.73 7.16
CA PRO A 49 -9.38 -5.78 7.48
C PRO A 49 -9.23 -6.77 6.33
N THR A 50 -10.33 -7.26 5.76
CA THR A 50 -10.32 -8.23 4.66
C THR A 50 -9.61 -7.69 3.42
N LEU A 51 -9.87 -6.43 3.06
CA LEU A 51 -9.23 -5.77 1.92
C LEU A 51 -7.70 -5.70 2.10
N LEU A 52 -7.22 -5.38 3.30
CA LEU A 52 -5.79 -5.33 3.61
C LEU A 52 -5.17 -6.73 3.73
N PHE A 53 -5.89 -7.71 4.26
CA PHE A 53 -5.42 -9.09 4.36
C PHE A 53 -5.18 -9.71 2.98
N ASN A 54 -5.90 -9.30 1.94
CA ASN A 54 -5.68 -9.77 0.57
C ASN A 54 -4.30 -9.36 -0.01
N LEU A 55 -3.59 -8.43 0.64
CA LEU A 55 -2.22 -8.06 0.28
C LEU A 55 -1.15 -8.92 0.95
N ILE A 56 -1.50 -9.69 1.99
CA ILE A 56 -0.57 -10.55 2.71
C ILE A 56 -0.22 -11.77 1.84
N ASP A 57 1.02 -12.25 1.94
CA ASP A 57 1.57 -13.38 1.18
C ASP A 57 1.52 -13.21 -0.35
N LYS A 58 1.36 -11.96 -0.80
CA LYS A 58 1.45 -11.58 -2.21
C LYS A 58 2.84 -11.08 -2.55
N THR A 59 3.32 -11.46 -3.71
CA THR A 59 4.59 -10.97 -4.26
C THR A 59 4.30 -9.87 -5.25
N PHE A 60 4.97 -8.73 -5.07
CA PHE A 60 4.88 -7.58 -5.96
C PHE A 60 6.27 -7.13 -6.37
N LEU A 61 6.39 -6.63 -7.60
CA LEU A 61 7.53 -5.84 -8.03
C LEU A 61 7.21 -4.37 -7.79
N PHE A 62 8.06 -3.71 -7.00
CA PHE A 62 7.96 -2.27 -6.73
C PHE A 62 9.00 -1.52 -7.56
N ILE A 63 8.55 -0.52 -8.32
CA ILE A 63 9.45 0.48 -8.87
C ILE A 63 9.47 1.64 -7.88
N ILE A 64 10.65 1.94 -7.37
CA ILE A 64 10.85 2.92 -6.31
C ILE A 64 11.48 4.17 -6.88
N GLU A 65 10.89 5.32 -6.56
CA GLU A 65 11.56 6.61 -6.69
C GLU A 65 12.20 6.93 -5.34
N ASP A 66 13.52 7.14 -5.36
CA ASP A 66 14.22 7.60 -4.16
C ASP A 66 13.83 9.04 -3.88
N VAL A 67 13.06 9.24 -2.82
CA VAL A 67 12.64 10.57 -2.37
C VAL A 67 13.36 10.83 -1.07
N ASP A 68 14.50 11.52 -1.19
CA ASP A 68 15.40 11.82 -0.09
C ASP A 68 14.75 12.86 0.86
N TYR A 69 13.91 12.40 1.80
CA TYR A 69 13.42 13.23 2.90
C TYR A 69 14.50 13.30 3.97
N THR A 70 15.48 14.16 3.73
CA THR A 70 16.52 14.54 4.69
C THR A 70 15.89 14.87 6.05
N GLY A 71 15.97 13.93 7.01
CA GLY A 71 15.68 14.22 8.43
C GLY A 71 15.01 13.13 9.28
N SER A 72 14.65 11.95 8.77
CA SER A 72 14.08 10.88 9.61
C SER A 72 14.75 9.53 9.33
N LEU A 73 15.16 8.84 10.40
CA LEU A 73 15.87 7.55 10.46
C LEU A 73 15.23 6.34 9.73
N LEU A 74 14.18 6.55 8.95
CA LEU A 74 13.53 5.54 8.13
C LEU A 74 13.60 6.03 6.69
N LEU A 75 14.39 5.35 5.85
CA LEU A 75 14.36 5.53 4.40
C LEU A 75 12.95 5.15 3.93
N ILE A 76 12.05 6.13 3.86
CA ILE A 76 10.69 5.91 3.35
C ILE A 76 10.75 6.19 1.86
N SER A 77 10.88 5.12 1.11
CA SER A 77 10.81 5.13 -0.32
C SER A 77 9.35 5.22 -0.79
N LYS A 78 9.12 6.00 -1.86
CA LYS A 78 7.81 6.09 -2.52
C LYS A 78 7.77 5.07 -3.67
N ALA A 79 6.74 4.24 -3.70
CA ALA A 79 6.47 3.44 -4.89
C ALA A 79 5.91 4.33 -6.01
N SER A 80 6.57 4.32 -7.16
CA SER A 80 6.07 4.96 -8.40
C SER A 80 5.26 3.98 -9.26
N SER A 81 5.46 2.68 -9.07
CA SER A 81 4.64 1.64 -9.69
C SER A 81 4.66 0.34 -8.87
N ILE A 82 3.58 -0.43 -8.96
CA ILE A 82 3.45 -1.75 -8.32
C ILE A 82 2.87 -2.73 -9.34
N ILE A 83 3.54 -3.87 -9.51
CA ILE A 83 3.12 -4.92 -10.44
C ILE A 83 2.98 -6.23 -9.64
N GLU A 84 1.79 -6.82 -9.63
CA GLU A 84 1.57 -8.13 -8.99
C GLU A 84 2.36 -9.21 -9.74
N GLY A 85 3.24 -9.90 -9.02
CA GLY A 85 3.99 -11.02 -9.55
C GLY A 85 3.10 -12.24 -9.70
N LYS A 86 3.32 -13.03 -10.76
CA LYS A 86 2.75 -14.38 -10.87
C LYS A 86 3.75 -15.36 -10.27
N LYS A 87 3.29 -16.17 -9.33
CA LYS A 87 4.04 -17.33 -8.83
C LYS A 87 3.91 -18.50 -9.81
#